data_AF-A0A964UFX5-F1
#
_entry.id   AF-A0A964UFX5-F1
#
_cell.length_a   1.000
_cell.length_b   1.000
_cell.length_c   1.000
_cell.angle_alpha   90.00
_cell.angle_beta   90.00
_cell.angle_gamma   90.00
#
_symmetry.space_group_name_H-M   'P 1'
#
loop_
_entity.id
_entity.type
_entity.pdbx_description
1 polymer ?
#
loop_
_entity_poly.entity_id
_entity_poly.type
_entity_poly.pdbx_seq_one_letter_code
_entity_poly.pdbx_strand_id
1 'polypeptide(L)'
;LILGRQTVSIGSKRQIERPSFANVIKSYTGARLTSRAARGDELHLVYVVPVARFPDTRPDLDDNAVSGDEEQWGRRIWGAHYRRADILPETAPGLWGELFVYGLEEEDTENVQTPDRSYIAPGFRLYRKPEAGQWDLDLEAALRRGTRHATRNPADTQCLDVDAAMMIAVLGYSFDAPWRPRVSLEYYFASGDETPGDLAFDQHERLFGGRRTDLNNTSIHGPLTPANLSAPGFRVELTPNARWDGWLQYHAASLASATDSWVVAGLRDPTGQSGDFIGHEIDARARYWVIPDSLRLELGASGLVYGEFPKNVPGGPDGDATLYGYGQLTLTF
;
A
#
# COMPACT_ATOMS: atom_id res chain seq x y z
N LEU A 1 -24.91 -6.51 -5.79
CA LEU A 1 -24.08 -7.71 -5.59
C LEU A 1 -23.30 -7.95 -6.87
N ILE A 2 -22.00 -8.21 -6.79
CA ILE A 2 -21.14 -8.62 -7.90
C ILE A 2 -20.63 -10.02 -7.57
N LEU A 3 -20.75 -10.95 -8.52
CA LEU A 3 -20.27 -12.32 -8.43
C LEU A 3 -19.31 -12.60 -9.60
N GLY A 4 -18.24 -13.35 -9.34
CA GLY A 4 -17.25 -13.77 -10.35
C GLY A 4 -15.95 -12.98 -10.29
N ARG A 5 -15.18 -13.04 -11.39
CA ARG A 5 -13.86 -12.41 -11.51
C ARG A 5 -14.00 -10.89 -11.59
N GLN A 6 -13.32 -10.18 -10.71
CA GLN A 6 -13.46 -8.75 -10.50
C GLN A 6 -12.17 -8.15 -9.93
N THR A 7 -12.10 -6.82 -9.93
CA THR A 7 -11.09 -6.09 -9.15
C THR A 7 -11.77 -5.46 -7.95
N VAL A 8 -11.14 -5.57 -6.78
CA VAL A 8 -11.71 -5.06 -5.53
C VAL A 8 -10.91 -3.84 -5.06
N SER A 9 -11.63 -2.81 -4.63
CA SER A 9 -11.08 -1.61 -4.03
C SER A 9 -12.16 -0.99 -3.15
N ILE A 10 -11.82 -0.70 -1.90
CA ILE A 10 -12.74 -0.19 -0.87
C ILE A 10 -12.00 0.87 -0.04
N GLY A 11 -12.66 1.99 0.27
CA GLY A 11 -12.10 3.06 1.10
C GLY A 11 -10.80 3.65 0.52
N SER A 12 -9.77 3.74 1.37
CA SER A 12 -8.41 4.19 1.01
C SER A 12 -7.69 3.25 0.04
N LYS A 13 -8.20 2.02 -0.12
CA LYS A 13 -7.59 0.91 -0.85
C LYS A 13 -6.30 0.36 -0.23
N ARG A 14 -5.93 0.75 0.98
CA ARG A 14 -4.71 0.27 1.65
C ARG A 14 -4.83 -1.16 2.18
N GLN A 15 -6.06 -1.56 2.54
CA GLN A 15 -6.37 -2.91 2.99
C GLN A 15 -6.63 -3.87 1.82
N ILE A 16 -7.22 -3.36 0.73
CA ILE A 16 -7.44 -4.10 -0.52
C ILE A 16 -7.51 -3.15 -1.72
N GLU A 17 -6.58 -3.30 -2.66
CA GLU A 17 -6.46 -2.46 -3.85
C GLU A 17 -6.58 -3.24 -5.17
N ARG A 18 -7.04 -2.53 -6.21
CA ARG A 18 -6.70 -2.77 -7.61
C ARG A 18 -5.44 -1.97 -7.93
N PRO A 19 -4.26 -2.61 -8.08
CA PRO A 19 -3.02 -1.90 -8.37
C PRO A 19 -3.15 -0.95 -9.56
N SER A 20 -2.68 0.27 -9.39
CA SER A 20 -2.47 1.22 -10.49
C SER A 20 -1.04 1.09 -11.05
N PHE A 21 -0.85 1.42 -12.33
CA PHE A 21 0.47 1.45 -12.97
C PHE A 21 1.24 0.11 -12.93
N ALA A 22 0.52 -1.00 -13.04
CA ALA A 22 1.10 -2.33 -13.22
C ALA A 22 0.84 -2.80 -14.65
N ASN A 23 1.80 -3.51 -15.25
CA ASN A 23 1.59 -4.19 -16.55
C ASN A 23 0.59 -5.34 -16.45
N VAL A 24 0.10 -5.63 -15.25
CA VAL A 24 -0.73 -6.79 -14.92
C VAL A 24 -1.81 -6.40 -13.92
N ILE A 25 -3.04 -6.86 -14.14
CA ILE A 25 -4.16 -6.61 -13.24
C ILE A 25 -4.19 -7.74 -12.21
N LYS A 26 -4.13 -7.39 -10.91
CA LYS A 26 -4.47 -8.34 -9.84
C LYS A 26 -5.99 -8.46 -9.79
N SER A 27 -6.51 -9.63 -10.14
CA SER A 27 -7.93 -9.94 -10.10
C SER A 27 -8.25 -10.91 -8.96
N TYR A 28 -9.51 -10.89 -8.56
CA TYR A 28 -10.06 -11.75 -7.54
C TYR A 28 -11.35 -12.39 -8.06
N THR A 29 -11.63 -13.62 -7.66
CA THR A 29 -12.90 -14.29 -7.95
C THR A 29 -13.70 -14.42 -6.65
N GLY A 30 -14.98 -14.05 -6.65
CA GLY A 30 -15.83 -14.21 -5.48
C GLY A 30 -17.04 -13.29 -5.46
N ALA A 31 -17.48 -12.91 -4.26
CA ALA A 31 -18.66 -12.11 -4.02
C ALA A 31 -18.31 -10.76 -3.38
N ARG A 32 -18.95 -9.69 -3.89
CA ARG A 32 -18.89 -8.35 -3.32
C ARG A 32 -20.29 -7.75 -3.25
N LEU A 33 -20.70 -7.36 -2.05
CA LEU A 33 -21.93 -6.60 -1.82
C LEU A 33 -21.55 -5.16 -1.45
N THR A 34 -22.16 -4.20 -2.13
CA THR A 34 -22.15 -2.80 -1.72
C THR A 34 -23.59 -2.36 -1.54
N SER A 35 -23.93 -1.90 -0.34
CA SER A 35 -25.21 -1.28 -0.01
C SER A 35 -24.99 0.20 0.28
N ARG A 36 -25.91 1.05 -0.16
CA ARG A 36 -25.89 2.50 0.08
C ARG A 36 -27.19 2.91 0.76
N ALA A 37 -27.08 3.54 1.92
CA ALA A 37 -28.23 4.10 2.61
C ALA A 37 -28.65 5.44 1.99
N ALA A 38 -29.89 5.88 2.23
CA ALA A 38 -30.41 7.16 1.72
C ALA A 38 -29.59 8.39 2.16
N ARG A 39 -28.93 8.31 3.33
CA ARG A 39 -28.05 9.35 3.87
C ARG A 39 -26.67 9.41 3.18
N GLY A 40 -26.32 8.41 2.37
CA GLY A 40 -25.00 8.31 1.71
C GLY A 40 -24.02 7.34 2.38
N ASP A 41 -24.40 6.73 3.50
CA ASP A 41 -23.58 5.70 4.15
C ASP A 41 -23.41 4.48 3.24
N GLU A 42 -22.24 3.84 3.31
CA GLU A 42 -21.93 2.66 2.52
C GLU A 42 -21.57 1.48 3.42
N LEU A 43 -22.14 0.31 3.12
CA LEU A 43 -21.69 -0.97 3.65
C LEU A 43 -21.08 -1.79 2.52
N HIS A 44 -19.84 -2.21 2.68
CA HIS A 44 -19.16 -3.14 1.78
C HIS A 44 -18.92 -4.46 2.50
N LEU A 45 -19.38 -5.56 1.91
CA LEU A 45 -19.03 -6.91 2.32
C LEU A 45 -18.30 -7.59 1.16
N VAL A 46 -17.20 -8.26 1.45
CA VAL A 46 -16.40 -8.95 0.45
C VAL A 46 -16.01 -10.34 0.94
N TYR A 47 -16.05 -11.31 0.03
CA TYR A 47 -15.44 -12.63 0.18
C TYR A 47 -14.89 -13.04 -1.18
N VAL A 48 -13.57 -13.07 -1.32
CA VAL A 48 -12.90 -13.31 -2.60
C VAL A 48 -11.62 -14.11 -2.43
N VAL A 49 -11.20 -14.77 -3.50
CA VAL A 49 -9.91 -15.44 -3.61
C VAL A 49 -9.07 -14.76 -4.69
N PRO A 50 -7.74 -14.63 -4.55
CA PRO A 50 -6.90 -14.10 -5.59
C PRO A 50 -6.83 -15.08 -6.77
N VAL A 51 -6.55 -14.54 -7.95
CA VAL A 51 -6.33 -15.32 -9.17
C VAL A 51 -4.84 -15.33 -9.49
N ALA A 52 -4.24 -16.51 -9.53
CA ALA A 52 -2.88 -16.73 -10.02
C ALA A 52 -2.86 -16.69 -11.55
N ARG A 53 -1.71 -16.31 -12.10
CA ARG A 53 -1.51 -16.18 -13.54
C ARG A 53 -0.48 -17.20 -13.96
N PHE A 54 -0.84 -18.03 -14.92
CA PHE A 54 0.03 -19.08 -15.44
C PHE A 54 0.27 -18.91 -16.95
N PRO A 55 1.39 -19.40 -17.48
CA PRO A 55 2.50 -19.99 -16.73
C PRO A 55 3.27 -18.93 -15.92
N ASP A 56 3.81 -19.32 -14.77
CA ASP A 56 4.57 -18.47 -13.87
C ASP A 56 6.05 -18.87 -13.75
N THR A 57 6.45 -19.93 -14.47
CA THR A 57 7.84 -20.38 -14.57
C THR A 57 8.53 -19.75 -15.77
N ARG A 58 9.83 -19.46 -15.64
CA ARG A 58 10.62 -18.88 -16.74
C ARG A 58 10.67 -19.78 -18.00
N PRO A 59 10.92 -21.10 -17.88
CA PRO A 59 10.96 -21.98 -19.05
C PRO A 59 9.65 -22.00 -19.85
N ASP A 60 8.51 -22.10 -19.17
CA ASP A 60 7.19 -22.13 -19.83
C ASP A 60 6.85 -20.80 -20.50
N LEU A 61 7.25 -19.67 -19.89
CA LEU A 61 7.12 -18.35 -20.48
C LEU A 61 7.99 -18.20 -21.74
N ASP A 62 9.22 -18.73 -21.72
CA ASP A 62 10.13 -18.70 -22.87
C ASP A 62 9.65 -19.59 -24.04
N ASP A 63 8.93 -20.68 -23.75
CA ASP A 63 8.33 -21.57 -24.74
C ASP A 63 6.94 -21.12 -25.23
N ASN A 64 6.43 -19.98 -24.74
CA ASN A 64 5.06 -19.51 -24.99
C ASN A 64 3.99 -20.56 -24.65
N ALA A 65 4.20 -21.32 -23.58
CA ALA A 65 3.24 -22.31 -23.12
C ALA A 65 1.88 -21.66 -22.83
N VAL A 66 0.81 -22.27 -23.33
CA VAL A 66 -0.54 -21.79 -23.10
C VAL A 66 -1.06 -22.38 -21.80
N SER A 67 -1.36 -21.52 -20.83
CA SER A 67 -2.03 -21.90 -19.58
C SER A 67 -3.10 -20.88 -19.19
N GLY A 68 -4.02 -21.32 -18.34
CA GLY A 68 -5.12 -20.50 -17.82
C GLY A 68 -4.78 -19.90 -16.46
N ASP A 69 -5.34 -18.72 -16.20
CA ASP A 69 -5.35 -18.12 -14.86
C ASP A 69 -6.24 -18.93 -13.90
N GLU A 70 -5.72 -19.29 -12.73
CA GLU A 70 -6.41 -20.16 -11.76
C GLU A 70 -6.72 -19.46 -10.44
N GLU A 71 -7.90 -19.73 -9.89
CA GLU A 71 -8.29 -19.29 -8.55
C GLU A 71 -7.47 -19.97 -7.45
N GLN A 72 -6.92 -19.17 -6.55
CA GLN A 72 -6.12 -19.63 -5.41
C GLN A 72 -7.04 -19.88 -4.21
N TRP A 73 -7.81 -20.97 -4.25
CA TRP A 73 -8.84 -21.26 -3.24
C TRP A 73 -8.29 -21.47 -1.82
N GLY A 74 -7.02 -21.86 -1.68
CA GLY A 74 -6.32 -21.91 -0.41
C GLY A 74 -6.11 -20.53 0.22
N ARG A 75 -6.35 -19.43 -0.52
CA ARG A 75 -6.14 -18.05 -0.06
C ARG A 75 -7.46 -17.30 -0.09
N ARG A 76 -8.11 -17.13 1.05
CA ARG A 76 -9.45 -16.56 1.19
C ARG A 76 -9.37 -15.21 1.89
N ILE A 77 -9.94 -14.20 1.25
CA ILE A 77 -9.95 -12.83 1.73
C ILE A 77 -11.40 -12.45 2.00
N TRP A 78 -11.67 -11.95 3.19
CA TRP A 78 -12.99 -11.49 3.54
C TRP A 78 -12.92 -10.14 4.24
N GLY A 79 -14.04 -9.41 4.26
CA GLY A 79 -14.08 -8.16 4.99
C GLY A 79 -15.46 -7.53 5.05
N ALA A 80 -15.63 -6.72 6.08
CA ALA A 80 -16.77 -5.83 6.28
C ALA A 80 -16.25 -4.41 6.51
N HIS A 81 -16.78 -3.45 5.75
CA HIS A 81 -16.33 -2.07 5.81
C HIS A 81 -17.56 -1.16 5.75
N TYR A 82 -17.80 -0.44 6.84
CA TYR A 82 -18.85 0.55 6.95
C TYR A 82 -18.26 1.96 6.87
N ARG A 83 -18.86 2.81 6.02
CA ARG A 83 -18.43 4.19 5.78
C ARG A 83 -19.61 5.10 6.04
N ARG A 84 -19.48 6.00 7.00
CA ARG A 84 -20.50 6.97 7.36
C ARG A 84 -20.09 8.34 6.83
N ALA A 85 -20.97 8.94 6.04
CA ALA A 85 -20.80 10.30 5.57
C ALA A 85 -21.12 11.29 6.69
N ASP A 86 -20.37 12.40 6.71
CA ASP A 86 -20.67 13.59 7.49
C ASP A 86 -20.96 13.29 8.97
N ILE A 87 -19.99 12.64 9.64
CA ILE A 87 -20.16 12.15 11.02
C ILE A 87 -20.26 13.27 12.06
N LEU A 88 -19.78 14.47 11.71
CA LEU A 88 -19.73 15.67 12.55
C LEU A 88 -20.14 16.91 11.73
N PRO A 89 -21.41 17.02 11.30
CA PRO A 89 -21.85 18.04 10.33
C PRO A 89 -21.71 19.48 10.83
N GLU A 90 -21.78 19.71 12.14
CA GLU A 90 -21.73 21.06 12.72
C GLU A 90 -20.29 21.56 12.94
N THR A 91 -19.35 20.66 13.23
CA THR A 91 -17.98 21.01 13.62
C THR A 91 -16.95 20.69 12.54
N ALA A 92 -17.18 19.64 11.74
CA ALA A 92 -16.30 19.21 10.65
C ALA A 92 -17.12 18.69 9.45
N PRO A 93 -17.83 19.57 8.72
CA PRO A 93 -18.62 19.19 7.56
C PRO A 93 -17.79 18.38 6.54
N GLY A 94 -18.37 17.31 6.02
CA GLY A 94 -17.74 16.44 5.04
C GLY A 94 -16.71 15.47 5.62
N LEU A 95 -16.59 15.38 6.95
CA LEU A 95 -15.80 14.35 7.61
C LEU A 95 -16.48 12.98 7.50
N TRP A 96 -15.78 12.02 6.90
CA TRP A 96 -16.18 10.62 6.86
C TRP A 96 -15.56 9.86 8.03
N GLY A 97 -16.37 8.99 8.64
CA GLY A 97 -15.90 7.99 9.58
C GLY A 97 -16.08 6.61 9.01
N GLU A 98 -15.02 5.82 8.99
CA GLU A 98 -15.01 4.45 8.48
C GLU A 98 -14.57 3.49 9.58
N LEU A 99 -15.25 2.34 9.68
CA LEU A 99 -14.88 1.21 10.53
C LEU A 99 -14.82 -0.03 9.65
N PHE A 100 -13.79 -0.84 9.82
CA PHE A 100 -13.61 -2.02 9.01
C PHE A 100 -12.96 -3.17 9.77
N VAL A 101 -13.20 -4.37 9.26
CA VAL A 101 -12.44 -5.57 9.59
C VAL A 101 -12.19 -6.34 8.30
N TYR A 102 -10.95 -6.73 8.09
CA TYR A 102 -10.55 -7.63 7.01
C TYR A 102 -9.94 -8.89 7.59
N GLY A 103 -10.07 -10.01 6.89
CA GLY A 103 -9.38 -11.23 7.24
C GLY A 103 -8.74 -11.90 6.03
N LEU A 104 -7.70 -12.66 6.31
CA LEU A 104 -6.97 -13.48 5.37
C LEU A 104 -6.80 -14.85 5.99
N GLU A 105 -7.26 -15.87 5.28
CA GLU A 105 -6.95 -17.27 5.58
C GLU A 105 -6.14 -17.82 4.41
N GLU A 106 -4.92 -18.27 4.69
CA GLU A 106 -4.08 -19.00 3.76
C GLU A 106 -3.88 -20.41 4.28
N GLU A 107 -4.02 -21.37 3.37
CA GLU A 107 -3.69 -22.77 3.58
C GLU A 107 -2.46 -23.07 2.72
N ASP A 108 -1.38 -23.50 3.39
CA ASP A 108 -0.17 -23.93 2.71
C ASP A 108 -0.40 -25.23 1.93
N THR A 109 0.08 -25.27 0.68
CA THR A 109 -0.09 -26.44 -0.20
C THR A 109 1.19 -26.71 -0.98
N GLU A 110 1.37 -27.96 -1.46
CA GLU A 110 2.54 -28.32 -2.27
C GLU A 110 2.73 -27.43 -3.51
N ASN A 111 1.62 -26.98 -4.11
CA ASN A 111 1.61 -26.16 -5.32
C ASN A 111 1.73 -24.65 -5.02
N VAL A 112 1.36 -24.21 -3.81
CA VAL A 112 1.33 -22.81 -3.41
C VAL A 112 1.89 -22.69 -2.00
N GLN A 113 3.20 -22.49 -1.94
CA GLN A 113 3.93 -22.31 -0.69
C GLN A 113 3.67 -20.93 -0.09
N THR A 114 3.08 -20.91 1.10
CA THR A 114 2.76 -19.69 1.85
C THR A 114 3.19 -19.81 3.32
N PRO A 115 3.26 -18.71 4.08
CA PRO A 115 3.46 -18.79 5.52
C PRO A 115 2.20 -19.19 6.32
N ASP A 116 1.22 -19.88 5.72
CA ASP A 116 0.00 -20.39 6.40
C ASP A 116 -0.69 -19.34 7.31
N ARG A 117 -0.98 -18.18 6.73
CA ARG A 117 -1.42 -16.98 7.47
C ARG A 117 -2.91 -17.02 7.77
N SER A 118 -3.27 -16.91 9.04
CA SER A 118 -4.65 -16.72 9.53
C SER A 118 -4.73 -15.38 10.25
N TYR A 119 -5.20 -14.33 9.57
CA TYR A 119 -5.18 -12.95 10.07
C TYR A 119 -6.59 -12.36 10.20
N ILE A 120 -6.77 -11.54 11.23
CA ILE A 120 -7.85 -10.57 11.36
C ILE A 120 -7.27 -9.17 11.57
N ALA A 121 -7.82 -8.19 10.86
CA ALA A 121 -7.34 -6.82 10.84
C ALA A 121 -8.49 -5.81 11.04
N PRO A 122 -8.88 -5.54 12.30
CA PRO A 122 -9.81 -4.46 12.61
C PRO A 122 -9.10 -3.10 12.50
N GLY A 123 -9.83 -2.09 12.03
CA GLY A 123 -9.32 -0.74 11.92
C GLY A 123 -10.39 0.31 11.72
N PHE A 124 -9.93 1.56 11.65
CA PHE A 124 -10.78 2.71 11.40
C PHE A 124 -10.09 3.70 10.46
N ARG A 125 -10.90 4.60 9.90
CA ARG A 125 -10.41 5.75 9.15
C ARG A 125 -11.26 6.98 9.39
N LEU A 126 -10.61 8.13 9.55
CA LEU A 126 -11.23 9.43 9.44
C LEU A 126 -10.71 10.08 8.15
N TYR A 127 -11.63 10.58 7.33
CA TYR A 127 -11.26 11.15 6.04
C TYR A 127 -12.08 12.40 5.73
N ARG A 128 -11.41 13.49 5.39
CA ARG A 128 -12.02 14.68 4.83
C ARG A 128 -11.26 15.03 3.56
N LYS A 129 -11.98 15.16 2.45
CA LYS A 129 -11.37 15.48 1.15
C LYS A 129 -10.79 16.91 1.13
N PRO A 130 -9.73 17.16 0.35
CA PRO A 130 -9.22 18.51 0.10
C PRO A 130 -10.24 19.42 -0.60
N GLU A 131 -10.38 20.65 -0.10
CA GLU A 131 -11.18 21.72 -0.71
C GLU A 131 -10.47 23.07 -0.58
N ALA A 132 -10.67 23.96 -1.56
CA ALA A 132 -10.03 25.27 -1.57
C ALA A 132 -10.35 26.08 -0.31
N GLY A 133 -9.32 26.64 0.31
CA GLY A 133 -9.40 27.41 1.55
C GLY A 133 -9.60 26.58 2.82
N GLN A 134 -9.54 25.24 2.74
CA GLN A 134 -9.90 24.36 3.85
C GLN A 134 -8.79 23.39 4.25
N TRP A 135 -8.85 22.97 5.52
CA TRP A 135 -8.11 21.83 6.05
C TRP A 135 -8.76 20.51 5.64
N ASP A 136 -7.92 19.53 5.36
CA ASP A 136 -8.28 18.17 5.00
C ASP A 136 -7.45 17.15 5.80
N LEU A 137 -7.94 15.92 5.91
CA LEU A 137 -7.26 14.89 6.69
C LEU A 137 -7.51 13.48 6.15
N ASP A 138 -6.52 12.61 6.33
CA ASP A 138 -6.64 11.16 6.16
C ASP A 138 -5.90 10.48 7.31
N LEU A 139 -6.64 10.02 8.31
CA LEU A 139 -6.11 9.27 9.44
C LEU A 139 -6.67 7.85 9.35
N GLU A 140 -5.81 6.86 9.13
CA GLU A 140 -6.18 5.45 9.10
C GLU A 140 -5.28 4.66 10.03
N ALA A 141 -5.86 3.77 10.84
CA ALA A 141 -5.10 2.86 11.68
C ALA A 141 -5.76 1.48 11.66
N ALA A 142 -4.93 0.44 11.69
CA ALA A 142 -5.39 -0.94 11.75
C ALA A 142 -4.44 -1.78 12.60
N LEU A 143 -5.01 -2.68 13.38
CA LEU A 143 -4.28 -3.74 14.05
C LEU A 143 -4.33 -4.99 13.16
N ARG A 144 -3.43 -5.93 13.41
CA ARG A 144 -3.45 -7.26 12.84
C ARG A 144 -3.14 -8.27 13.93
N ARG A 145 -4.01 -9.26 14.04
CA ARG A 145 -3.91 -10.37 14.98
C ARG A 145 -4.07 -11.68 14.24
N GLY A 146 -3.52 -12.74 14.79
CA GLY A 146 -3.68 -14.07 14.22
C GLY A 146 -2.41 -14.89 14.33
N THR A 147 -2.18 -15.77 13.36
CA THR A 147 -1.04 -16.68 13.35
C THR A 147 -0.45 -16.83 11.95
N ARG A 148 0.81 -17.27 11.89
CA ARG A 148 1.51 -17.63 10.65
C ARG A 148 2.67 -18.58 10.95
N HIS A 149 3.23 -19.21 9.92
CA HIS A 149 4.56 -19.79 9.97
C HIS A 149 5.66 -18.74 9.76
N ALA A 150 6.86 -19.02 10.29
CA ALA A 150 8.01 -18.12 10.18
C ALA A 150 8.43 -17.89 8.72
N THR A 151 8.32 -18.90 7.89
CA THR A 151 8.73 -18.90 6.49
C THR A 151 7.67 -19.56 5.60
N ARG A 152 7.92 -19.54 4.28
CA ARG A 152 7.13 -20.28 3.28
C ARG A 152 7.69 -21.69 3.01
N ASN A 153 8.67 -22.14 3.78
CA ASN A 153 9.26 -23.45 3.57
C ASN A 153 8.24 -24.52 4.00
N PRO A 154 7.91 -25.51 3.16
CA PRO A 154 6.93 -26.54 3.52
C PRO A 154 7.35 -27.40 4.72
N ALA A 155 8.63 -27.39 5.10
CA ALA A 155 9.11 -28.06 6.31
C ALA A 155 8.99 -27.20 7.57
N ASP A 156 8.60 -25.93 7.45
CA ASP A 156 8.42 -25.02 8.57
C ASP A 156 7.04 -25.20 9.18
N THR A 157 7.02 -25.64 10.43
CA THR A 157 5.81 -25.81 11.23
C THR A 157 5.81 -24.88 12.45
N GLN A 158 6.71 -23.89 12.49
CA GLN A 158 6.83 -22.97 13.62
C GLN A 158 5.73 -21.91 13.53
N CYS A 159 4.64 -22.14 14.26
CA CYS A 159 3.56 -21.18 14.39
C CYS A 159 3.98 -20.00 15.28
N LEU A 160 3.84 -18.79 14.74
CA LEU A 160 4.09 -17.51 15.39
C LEU A 160 2.76 -16.79 15.62
N ASP A 161 2.62 -16.18 16.81
CA ASP A 161 1.52 -15.27 17.10
C ASP A 161 1.77 -13.92 16.44
N VAL A 162 0.74 -13.34 15.81
CA VAL A 162 0.86 -12.05 15.12
C VAL A 162 0.27 -10.92 15.97
N ASP A 163 1.07 -9.89 16.21
CA ASP A 163 0.64 -8.59 16.74
C ASP A 163 1.29 -7.46 15.97
N ALA A 164 0.63 -7.02 14.90
CA ALA A 164 1.16 -5.93 14.09
C ALA A 164 0.19 -4.75 14.03
N ALA A 165 0.73 -3.56 13.80
CA ALA A 165 -0.05 -2.34 13.69
C ALA A 165 0.44 -1.49 12.50
N MET A 166 -0.49 -0.74 11.92
CA MET A 166 -0.18 0.33 10.99
C MET A 166 -0.95 1.59 11.35
N MET A 167 -0.35 2.73 11.06
CA MET A 167 -1.01 4.03 11.08
C MET A 167 -0.55 4.89 9.90
N ILE A 168 -1.48 5.63 9.33
CA ILE A 168 -1.21 6.69 8.38
C ILE A 168 -1.91 7.93 8.87
N ALA A 169 -1.20 9.03 8.95
CA ALA A 169 -1.75 10.33 9.33
C ALA A 169 -1.35 11.37 8.28
N VAL A 170 -2.35 11.98 7.65
CA VAL A 170 -2.18 13.09 6.71
C VAL A 170 -3.02 14.26 7.20
N LEU A 171 -2.38 15.43 7.31
CA LEU A 171 -3.05 16.70 7.57
C LEU A 171 -2.66 17.68 6.46
N GLY A 172 -3.64 18.12 5.68
CA GLY A 172 -3.44 18.97 4.52
C GLY A 172 -4.17 20.30 4.62
N TYR A 173 -3.63 21.32 3.95
CA TYR A 173 -4.34 22.56 3.67
C TYR A 173 -4.25 22.89 2.18
N SER A 174 -5.40 23.14 1.56
CA SER A 174 -5.49 23.55 0.15
C SER A 174 -5.76 25.05 0.08
N PHE A 175 -4.82 25.81 -0.48
CA PHE A 175 -4.95 27.26 -0.57
C PHE A 175 -5.92 27.64 -1.70
N ASP A 176 -6.80 28.61 -1.42
CA ASP A 176 -7.60 29.27 -2.45
C ASP A 176 -6.76 30.34 -3.15
N ALA A 177 -5.89 29.89 -4.05
CA ALA A 177 -4.90 30.71 -4.75
C ALA A 177 -4.68 30.19 -6.18
N PRO A 178 -4.05 30.98 -7.08
CA PRO A 178 -3.61 30.48 -8.37
C PRO A 178 -2.83 29.16 -8.24
N TRP A 179 -3.13 28.22 -9.12
CA TRP A 179 -2.61 26.85 -9.13
C TRP A 179 -3.08 25.94 -8.01
N ARG A 180 -3.96 26.41 -7.11
CA ARG A 180 -4.57 25.62 -6.03
C ARG A 180 -3.54 24.76 -5.28
N PRO A 181 -2.46 25.36 -4.74
CA PRO A 181 -1.45 24.59 -4.05
C PRO A 181 -2.08 23.89 -2.85
N ARG A 182 -1.68 22.65 -2.62
CA ARG A 182 -1.98 21.90 -1.39
C ARG A 182 -0.67 21.48 -0.76
N VAL A 183 -0.55 21.70 0.55
CA VAL A 183 0.57 21.20 1.34
C VAL A 183 0.01 20.27 2.39
N SER A 184 0.59 19.07 2.53
CA SER A 184 0.25 18.14 3.59
C SER A 184 1.46 17.63 4.32
N LEU A 185 1.33 17.49 5.64
CA LEU A 185 2.22 16.68 6.46
C LEU A 185 1.72 15.25 6.44
N GLU A 186 2.63 14.30 6.31
CA GLU A 186 2.32 12.88 6.16
C GLU A 186 3.18 12.07 7.12
N TYR A 187 2.59 11.07 7.77
CA TYR A 187 3.32 10.13 8.59
C TYR A 187 2.80 8.71 8.33
N TYR A 188 3.73 7.82 7.98
CA TYR A 188 3.50 6.38 7.85
C TYR A 188 4.18 5.67 9.00
N PHE A 189 3.42 4.82 9.68
CA PHE A 189 3.93 3.88 10.66
C PHE A 189 3.43 2.47 10.33
N ALA A 190 4.34 1.51 10.36
CA ALA A 190 4.07 0.09 10.22
C ALA A 190 5.03 -0.62 11.16
N SER A 191 4.51 -1.39 12.12
CA SER A 191 5.33 -2.06 13.12
C SER A 191 6.38 -2.99 12.49
N GLY A 192 7.49 -3.16 13.19
CA GLY A 192 8.53 -4.14 12.90
C GLY A 192 8.61 -5.15 14.04
N ASP A 193 9.31 -6.24 13.80
CA ASP A 193 9.62 -7.28 14.78
C ASP A 193 10.73 -6.83 15.75
N GLU A 194 10.41 -6.62 17.02
CA GLU A 194 11.39 -6.14 18.02
C GLU A 194 12.31 -7.26 18.49
N THR A 195 11.83 -8.50 18.56
CA THR A 195 12.55 -9.66 19.09
C THR A 195 12.62 -10.80 18.06
N PRO A 196 13.48 -10.66 17.04
CA PRO A 196 13.65 -11.67 16.01
C PRO A 196 13.91 -13.08 16.54
N GLY A 197 13.07 -14.03 16.13
CA GLY A 197 13.27 -15.46 16.39
C GLY A 197 12.63 -15.98 17.68
N ASP A 198 11.79 -15.18 18.33
CA ASP A 198 10.85 -15.70 19.31
C ASP A 198 9.63 -16.37 18.61
N LEU A 199 8.53 -16.55 19.35
CA LEU A 199 7.28 -17.12 18.82
C LEU A 199 6.27 -16.03 18.42
N ALA A 200 6.72 -14.82 18.15
CA ALA A 200 5.89 -13.70 17.71
C ALA A 200 6.30 -13.22 16.30
N PHE A 201 5.38 -12.50 15.67
CA PHE A 201 5.62 -11.81 14.41
C PHE A 201 4.91 -10.45 14.44
N ASP A 202 5.68 -9.41 14.78
CA ASP A 202 5.14 -8.07 14.99
C ASP A 202 5.29 -7.15 13.75
N GLN A 203 5.97 -7.64 12.71
CA GLN A 203 6.11 -6.89 11.46
C GLN A 203 4.76 -6.75 10.77
N HIS A 204 4.33 -5.52 10.52
CA HIS A 204 3.17 -5.30 9.65
C HIS A 204 3.52 -5.67 8.21
N GLU A 205 2.58 -6.29 7.50
CA GLU A 205 2.76 -6.64 6.09
C GLU A 205 1.64 -6.02 5.23
N ARG A 206 1.97 -5.55 4.03
CA ARG A 206 0.94 -5.26 3.02
C ARG A 206 0.41 -6.57 2.44
N LEU A 207 -0.83 -6.92 2.73
CA LEU A 207 -1.44 -8.15 2.19
C LEU A 207 -1.90 -7.96 0.74
N PHE A 208 -2.63 -6.88 0.47
CA PHE A 208 -3.28 -6.63 -0.81
C PHE A 208 -3.18 -5.16 -1.20
N GLY A 209 -2.25 -4.84 -2.10
CA GLY A 209 -2.07 -3.48 -2.58
C GLY A 209 -1.15 -3.40 -3.81
N GLY A 210 -1.22 -2.26 -4.49
CA GLY A 210 -0.23 -1.81 -5.46
C GLY A 210 1.01 -1.25 -4.76
N ARG A 211 2.06 -0.96 -5.53
CA ARG A 211 3.27 -0.28 -5.03
C ARG A 211 3.14 1.24 -5.12
N ARG A 212 2.50 1.70 -6.20
CA ARG A 212 2.16 3.09 -6.49
C ARG A 212 0.93 3.52 -5.69
N THR A 213 1.10 3.63 -4.38
CA THR A 213 0.08 4.12 -3.45
C THR A 213 0.58 5.39 -2.79
N ASP A 214 0.33 5.57 -1.50
CA ASP A 214 0.70 6.79 -0.82
C ASP A 214 2.21 6.97 -0.62
N LEU A 215 2.98 5.87 -0.52
CA LEU A 215 4.41 5.89 -0.21
C LEU A 215 5.33 6.02 -1.43
N ASN A 216 4.91 5.59 -2.62
CA ASN A 216 5.81 5.52 -3.78
C ASN A 216 5.12 6.04 -5.04
N ASN A 217 5.87 6.73 -5.91
CA ASN A 217 5.34 7.19 -7.20
C ASN A 217 5.36 6.12 -8.30
N THR A 218 6.14 5.04 -8.18
CA THR A 218 6.39 4.14 -9.31
C THR A 218 6.19 2.66 -8.95
N SER A 219 5.96 1.82 -9.96
CA SER A 219 5.78 0.38 -9.74
C SER A 219 7.11 -0.38 -9.61
N ILE A 220 8.20 0.13 -10.19
CA ILE A 220 9.48 -0.58 -10.24
C ILE A 220 10.52 -0.03 -9.27
N HIS A 221 10.50 1.28 -9.03
CA HIS A 221 11.26 1.92 -7.95
C HIS A 221 10.26 2.32 -6.85
N GLY A 222 10.25 1.52 -5.79
CA GLY A 222 9.40 1.72 -4.62
C GLY A 222 10.11 1.18 -3.39
N PRO A 223 11.12 1.91 -2.87
CA PRO A 223 11.99 1.44 -1.81
C PRO A 223 11.26 1.30 -0.47
N LEU A 224 10.11 1.95 -0.31
CA LEU A 224 9.31 1.87 0.91
C LEU A 224 8.05 1.01 0.73
N THR A 225 7.70 0.31 1.80
CA THR A 225 6.47 -0.47 1.93
C THR A 225 6.01 -0.36 3.39
N PRO A 226 4.71 -0.46 3.71
CA PRO A 226 4.25 -0.42 5.09
C PRO A 226 4.57 -1.77 5.74
N ALA A 227 5.85 -1.98 6.05
CA ALA A 227 6.36 -3.10 6.81
C ALA A 227 7.66 -2.65 7.45
N ASN A 228 7.71 -2.68 8.78
CA ASN A 228 8.83 -2.17 9.55
C ASN A 228 9.26 -0.76 9.10
N LEU A 229 8.34 0.22 9.19
CA LEU A 229 8.52 1.55 8.62
C LEU A 229 8.02 2.65 9.56
N SER A 230 8.84 3.66 9.76
CA SER A 230 8.46 4.96 10.34
C SER A 230 8.94 6.05 9.38
N ALA A 231 8.02 6.75 8.73
CA ALA A 231 8.34 7.68 7.65
C ALA A 231 7.55 8.99 7.75
N PRO A 232 7.99 9.95 8.59
CA PRO A 232 7.49 11.33 8.54
C PRO A 232 7.90 12.02 7.24
N GLY A 233 7.03 12.88 6.74
CA GLY A 233 7.21 13.52 5.46
C GLY A 233 6.20 14.61 5.17
N PHE A 234 6.24 15.09 3.94
CA PHE A 234 5.28 16.05 3.43
C PHE A 234 5.06 15.87 1.93
N ARG A 235 3.95 16.39 1.44
CA ARG A 235 3.62 16.46 0.03
C ARG A 235 3.16 17.86 -0.35
N VAL A 236 3.58 18.30 -1.53
CA VAL A 236 3.11 19.52 -2.17
C VAL A 236 2.46 19.15 -3.50
N GLU A 237 1.24 19.58 -3.71
CA GLU A 237 0.48 19.34 -4.95
C GLU A 237 0.09 20.66 -5.60
N LEU A 238 0.10 20.70 -6.92
CA LEU A 238 -0.19 21.87 -7.74
C LEU A 238 -1.11 21.47 -8.90
N THR A 239 -2.14 22.28 -9.15
CA THR A 239 -3.00 22.16 -10.35
C THR A 239 -3.12 23.50 -11.05
N PRO A 240 -2.10 23.92 -11.83
CA PRO A 240 -2.06 25.23 -12.49
C PRO A 240 -3.28 25.55 -13.36
N ASN A 241 -3.77 24.57 -14.11
CA ASN A 241 -4.95 24.69 -14.97
C ASN A 241 -5.48 23.28 -15.32
N ALA A 242 -6.54 23.20 -16.12
CA ALA A 242 -7.16 21.94 -16.52
C ALA A 242 -6.24 20.99 -17.32
N ARG A 243 -5.10 21.47 -17.84
CA ARG A 243 -4.14 20.66 -18.58
C ARG A 243 -2.92 20.25 -17.78
N TRP A 244 -2.71 20.78 -16.57
CA TRP A 244 -1.52 20.52 -15.77
C TRP A 244 -1.87 20.15 -14.34
N ASP A 245 -1.27 19.06 -13.86
CA ASP A 245 -1.12 18.80 -12.43
C ASP A 245 0.26 18.24 -12.13
N GLY A 246 0.69 18.37 -10.89
CA GLY A 246 1.90 17.73 -10.41
C GLY A 246 1.99 17.76 -8.91
N TRP A 247 2.94 16.98 -8.40
CA TRP A 247 3.23 16.92 -6.98
C TRP A 247 4.68 16.53 -6.73
N LEU A 248 5.16 16.90 -5.54
CA LEU A 248 6.43 16.52 -4.95
C LEU A 248 6.12 15.93 -3.56
N GLN A 249 6.76 14.83 -3.22
CA GLN A 249 6.66 14.18 -1.93
C GLN A 249 8.07 13.92 -1.40
N TYR A 250 8.21 14.03 -0.08
CA TYR A 250 9.43 13.73 0.64
C TYR A 250 9.11 12.95 1.90
N HIS A 251 9.90 11.91 2.20
CA HIS A 251 9.88 11.20 3.48
C HIS A 251 11.30 11.01 4.01
N ALA A 252 11.48 11.22 5.32
CA ALA A 252 12.63 10.69 6.05
C ALA A 252 12.22 9.34 6.61
N ALA A 253 12.76 8.24 6.08
CA ALA A 253 12.33 6.89 6.39
C ALA A 253 13.33 6.21 7.33
N SER A 254 12.81 5.61 8.41
CA SER A 254 13.51 4.69 9.30
C SER A 254 12.76 3.36 9.37
N LEU A 255 13.46 2.31 9.78
CA LEU A 255 12.84 1.10 10.29
C LEU A 255 12.06 1.43 11.57
N ALA A 256 10.92 0.79 11.77
CA ALA A 256 10.18 0.92 13.04
C ALA A 256 10.87 0.14 14.17
N SER A 257 11.54 -0.96 13.82
CA SER A 257 12.42 -1.78 14.65
C SER A 257 13.75 -1.99 13.92
N ALA A 258 14.85 -1.61 14.58
CA ALA A 258 16.21 -1.73 14.04
C ALA A 258 16.67 -3.19 13.86
N THR A 259 16.05 -4.14 14.55
CA THR A 259 16.39 -5.57 14.51
C THR A 259 15.65 -6.33 13.41
N ASP A 260 14.67 -5.69 12.78
CA ASP A 260 13.84 -6.26 11.72
C ASP A 260 14.27 -5.81 10.33
N SER A 261 13.75 -6.47 9.31
CA SER A 261 14.16 -6.29 7.92
C SER A 261 13.66 -4.99 7.31
N TRP A 262 14.49 -4.40 6.45
CA TRP A 262 14.00 -3.57 5.36
C TRP A 262 13.46 -4.49 4.25
N VAL A 263 12.16 -4.79 4.34
CA VAL A 263 11.49 -5.85 3.55
C VAL A 263 11.72 -5.73 2.04
N VAL A 264 11.70 -4.52 1.49
CA VAL A 264 11.85 -4.32 0.04
C VAL A 264 13.26 -4.63 -0.44
N ALA A 265 14.28 -4.27 0.34
CA ALA A 265 15.67 -4.53 -0.01
C ALA A 265 16.11 -5.95 0.36
N GLY A 266 15.36 -6.65 1.22
CA GLY A 266 15.75 -7.97 1.73
C GLY A 266 16.96 -7.90 2.67
N LEU A 267 17.18 -6.76 3.31
CA LEU A 267 18.31 -6.52 4.22
C LEU A 267 17.82 -6.52 5.67
N ARG A 268 18.60 -7.11 6.58
CA ARG A 268 18.31 -7.17 8.02
C ARG A 268 19.60 -7.23 8.81
N ASP A 269 19.66 -6.51 9.92
CA ASP A 269 20.65 -6.71 10.97
C ASP A 269 19.93 -7.10 12.27
N PRO A 270 19.89 -8.39 12.63
CA PRO A 270 19.21 -8.85 13.85
C PRO A 270 19.77 -8.26 15.15
N THR A 271 20.97 -7.67 15.12
CA THR A 271 21.59 -7.05 16.29
C THR A 271 21.16 -5.59 16.48
N GLY A 272 20.58 -4.96 15.47
CA GLY A 272 20.21 -3.54 15.46
C GLY A 272 21.38 -2.56 15.45
N GLN A 273 22.62 -3.02 15.23
CA GLN A 273 23.81 -2.17 15.27
C GLN A 273 24.01 -1.34 14.00
N SER A 274 23.33 -1.69 12.92
CA SER A 274 23.38 -0.96 11.65
C SER A 274 22.61 0.38 11.68
N GLY A 275 21.88 0.66 12.77
CA GLY A 275 20.97 1.79 12.89
C GLY A 275 19.59 1.49 12.31
N ASP A 276 18.71 2.48 12.27
CA ASP A 276 17.35 2.34 11.70
C ASP A 276 17.10 3.22 10.48
N PHE A 277 17.91 4.26 10.26
CA PHE A 277 17.60 5.27 9.26
C PHE A 277 17.88 4.77 7.85
N ILE A 278 16.81 4.48 7.10
CA ILE A 278 16.84 4.02 5.71
C ILE A 278 17.33 5.14 4.81
N GLY A 279 16.81 6.37 4.99
CA GLY A 279 17.25 7.53 4.23
C GLY A 279 16.15 8.52 3.88
N HIS A 280 16.48 9.36 2.89
CA HIS A 280 15.58 10.40 2.37
C HIS A 280 14.99 9.97 1.04
N GLU A 281 13.69 9.71 1.02
CA GLU A 281 12.93 9.42 -0.20
C GLU A 281 12.33 10.70 -0.77
N ILE A 282 12.46 10.89 -2.09
CA ILE A 282 11.90 12.01 -2.84
C ILE A 282 11.20 11.45 -4.08
N ASP A 283 9.92 11.78 -4.22
CA ASP A 283 9.09 11.37 -5.34
C ASP A 283 8.43 12.58 -5.98
N ALA A 284 8.37 12.61 -7.31
CA ALA A 284 7.74 13.70 -8.04
C ALA A 284 7.01 13.22 -9.29
N ARG A 285 5.87 13.84 -9.60
CA ARG A 285 5.11 13.59 -10.84
C ARG A 285 4.63 14.90 -11.44
N ALA A 286 4.68 14.99 -12.76
CA ALA A 286 3.99 16.01 -13.53
C ALA A 286 3.17 15.36 -14.64
N ARG A 287 1.96 15.87 -14.88
CA ARG A 287 1.06 15.43 -15.94
C ARG A 287 0.63 16.59 -16.80
N TYR A 288 0.56 16.32 -18.10
CA TYR A 288 0.10 17.26 -19.11
C TYR A 288 -0.92 16.60 -20.05
N TRP A 289 -2.10 17.20 -20.19
CA TRP A 289 -3.08 16.79 -21.20
C TRP A 289 -2.77 17.50 -22.52
N VAL A 290 -2.11 16.78 -23.41
CA VAL A 290 -1.82 17.22 -24.79
C VAL A 290 -3.14 17.44 -25.53
N ILE A 291 -4.04 16.47 -25.43
CA ILE A 291 -5.43 16.56 -25.86
C ILE A 291 -6.29 16.29 -24.61
N PRO A 292 -7.12 17.26 -24.18
CA PRO A 292 -8.02 17.07 -23.03
C PRO A 292 -8.82 15.76 -23.17
N ASP A 293 -8.89 15.01 -22.07
CA ASP A 293 -9.63 13.74 -21.94
C ASP A 293 -9.23 12.57 -22.87
N SER A 294 -8.26 12.75 -23.77
CA SER A 294 -7.83 11.70 -24.71
C SER A 294 -6.34 11.39 -24.64
N LEU A 295 -5.45 12.41 -24.67
CA LEU A 295 -4.01 12.20 -24.73
C LEU A 295 -3.30 12.87 -23.55
N ARG A 296 -2.72 12.05 -22.67
CA ARG A 296 -2.00 12.51 -21.47
C ARG A 296 -0.55 12.05 -21.47
N LEU A 297 0.36 13.01 -21.32
CA LEU A 297 1.76 12.77 -20.98
C LEU A 297 1.93 12.82 -19.47
N GLU A 298 2.70 11.90 -18.91
CA GLU A 298 3.08 11.84 -17.50
C GLU A 298 4.59 11.62 -17.41
N LEU A 299 5.25 12.43 -16.61
CA LEU A 299 6.65 12.29 -16.25
C LEU A 299 6.74 12.12 -14.75
N GLY A 300 7.66 11.27 -14.28
CA GLY A 300 7.92 11.17 -12.87
C GLY A 300 9.33 10.70 -12.55
N ALA A 301 9.74 11.00 -11.33
CA ALA A 301 11.01 10.61 -10.75
C ALA A 301 10.79 10.10 -9.32
N SER A 302 11.71 9.25 -8.86
CA SER A 302 11.79 8.72 -7.51
C SER A 302 13.26 8.56 -7.16
N GLY A 303 13.64 8.90 -5.94
CA GLY A 303 15.01 8.74 -5.47
C GLY A 303 15.06 8.49 -3.98
N LEU A 304 15.96 7.59 -3.56
CA LEU A 304 16.27 7.35 -2.16
C LEU A 304 17.75 7.62 -1.94
N VAL A 305 18.06 8.64 -1.15
CA VAL A 305 19.41 8.91 -0.65
C VAL A 305 19.59 8.13 0.64
N TYR A 306 20.57 7.24 0.68
CA TYR A 306 20.73 6.30 1.79
C TYR A 306 21.17 6.97 3.09
N GLY A 307 20.47 6.58 4.16
CA GLY A 307 20.83 6.86 5.54
C GLY A 307 21.90 5.91 6.05
N GLU A 308 21.99 5.77 7.38
CA GLU A 308 23.00 4.93 8.02
C GLU A 308 22.73 3.43 7.82
N PHE A 309 21.47 2.99 7.85
CA PHE A 309 21.14 1.56 7.82
C PHE A 309 21.63 0.89 6.54
N PRO A 310 21.30 1.36 5.31
CA PRO A 310 21.79 0.72 4.10
C PRO A 310 23.32 0.75 3.96
N LYS A 311 23.97 1.73 4.58
CA LYS A 311 25.44 1.89 4.52
C LYS A 311 26.18 0.96 5.48
N ASN A 312 25.53 0.58 6.58
CA ASN A 312 26.15 -0.22 7.65
C ASN A 312 25.71 -1.69 7.63
N VAL A 313 24.52 -1.99 7.10
CA VAL A 313 23.95 -3.34 7.10
C VAL A 313 24.81 -4.30 6.27
N PRO A 314 25.06 -5.54 6.74
CA PRO A 314 25.75 -6.55 5.95
C PRO A 314 25.04 -6.81 4.61
N GLY A 315 25.78 -6.74 3.51
CA GLY A 315 25.22 -6.91 2.16
C GLY A 315 24.46 -5.69 1.64
N GLY A 316 24.60 -4.53 2.30
CA GLY A 316 24.08 -3.25 1.80
C GLY A 316 24.66 -2.84 0.44
N PRO A 317 24.01 -1.87 -0.25
CA PRO A 317 24.45 -1.38 -1.55
C PRO A 317 25.79 -0.64 -1.49
N ASP A 318 26.60 -0.75 -2.54
CA ASP A 318 27.89 -0.02 -2.67
C ASP A 318 27.72 1.50 -2.91
N GLY A 319 26.55 1.93 -3.38
CA GLY A 319 26.27 3.33 -3.73
C GLY A 319 25.67 4.14 -2.57
N ASP A 320 25.49 5.44 -2.78
CA ASP A 320 24.89 6.37 -1.80
C ASP A 320 23.41 6.66 -2.03
N ALA A 321 22.88 6.29 -3.20
CA ALA A 321 21.50 6.55 -3.56
C ALA A 321 21.01 5.62 -4.68
N THR A 322 19.68 5.52 -4.79
CA THR A 322 18.99 4.99 -5.96
C THR A 322 18.15 6.07 -6.60
N LEU A 323 18.16 6.13 -7.93
CA LEU A 323 17.43 7.11 -8.72
C LEU A 323 16.68 6.41 -9.83
N TYR A 324 15.45 6.84 -10.08
CA TYR A 324 14.60 6.30 -11.14
C TYR A 324 13.77 7.41 -11.77
N GLY A 325 13.62 7.35 -13.09
CA GLY A 325 12.78 8.26 -13.86
C GLY A 325 11.96 7.50 -14.89
N TYR A 326 10.77 8.01 -15.20
CA TYR A 326 9.90 7.43 -16.23
C TYR A 326 9.13 8.50 -17.01
N GLY A 327 8.68 8.09 -18.20
CA GLY A 327 7.67 8.79 -18.97
C GLY A 327 6.57 7.82 -19.41
N GLN A 328 5.33 8.28 -19.40
CA GLN A 328 4.17 7.53 -19.90
C GLN A 328 3.33 8.43 -20.81
N LEU A 329 2.90 7.87 -21.95
CA LEU A 329 1.87 8.44 -22.78
C LEU A 329 0.63 7.55 -22.69
N THR A 330 -0.53 8.13 -22.38
CA THR A 330 -1.81 7.41 -22.31
C THR A 330 -2.75 7.99 -23.34
N LEU A 331 -3.26 7.12 -24.22
CA LEU A 331 -4.34 7.41 -25.14
C LEU A 331 -5.61 6.69 -24.67
N THR A 332 -6.67 7.46 -24.45
CA THR A 332 -8.02 6.97 -24.14
C THR A 332 -8.92 7.22 -25.34
N PHE A 333 -9.68 6.19 -25.74
CA PHE A 333 -10.61 6.20 -26.88
C PHE A 333 -12.05 6.00 -26.43
#